data_AF-A0A1F3YI43-F1
#
_entry.id   AF-A0A1F3YI43-F1
#
_cell.length_a   1.000
_cell.length_b   1.000
_cell.length_c   1.000
_cell.angle_alpha   90.00
_cell.angle_beta   90.00
_cell.angle_gamma   90.00
#
_symmetry.space_group_name_H-M   'P 1'
#
loop_
_entity.id
_entity.type
_entity.pdbx_description
1 polymer ?
#
loop_
_entity_poly.entity_id
_entity_poly.type
_entity_poly.pdbx_seq_one_letter_code
_entity_poly.pdbx_strand_id
1 'polypeptide(L)'
;MIVRHDSRVSTFYAHLKEFGRGIRNGARVAQGDTVGLVGQTGWATGPHLHYEFRIAGAARNPLAVALPAGTPVARHDMDAFRARAQPLVAQLDLLANSQVAAIE
;
A
#
# COMPACT_ATOMS: atom_id res chain seq x y z
N MET A 1 4.92 -0.40 14.06
CA MET A 1 4.97 0.34 12.77
C MET A 1 3.57 0.76 12.38
N ILE A 2 3.38 1.97 11.83
CA ILE A 2 2.09 2.42 11.28
C ILE A 2 2.27 2.70 9.80
N VAL A 3 1.42 2.10 8.97
CA VAL A 3 1.29 2.45 7.54
C VAL A 3 -0.01 3.21 7.36
N ARG A 4 0.07 4.42 6.83
CA ARG A 4 -1.09 5.26 6.52
C ARG A 4 -1.48 5.03 5.06
N HIS A 5 -2.74 4.66 4.83
CA HIS A 5 -3.28 4.41 3.49
C HIS A 5 -3.93 5.68 2.92
N ASP A 6 -4.69 6.39 3.75
CA ASP A 6 -5.29 7.69 3.43
C ASP A 6 -5.41 8.57 4.70
N SER A 7 -6.21 9.64 4.65
CA SER A 7 -6.38 10.56 5.78
C SER A 7 -7.07 9.94 7.00
N ARG A 8 -7.79 8.82 6.84
CA ARG A 8 -8.58 8.17 7.89
C ARG A 8 -8.15 6.72 8.14
N VAL A 9 -7.56 6.05 7.17
CA VAL A 9 -7.24 4.62 7.21
C VAL A 9 -5.75 4.42 7.47
N SER A 10 -5.45 3.60 8.47
CA SER A 10 -4.09 3.17 8.77
C SER A 10 -4.07 1.73 9.28
N THR A 11 -2.93 1.07 9.13
CA THR A 11 -2.67 -0.26 9.69
C THR A 11 -1.50 -0.22 10.64
N PHE A 12 -1.61 -0.92 11.77
CA PHE A 12 -0.57 -1.05 12.77
C PHE A 12 0.00 -2.47 12.78
N TYR A 13 1.32 -2.58 12.82
CA TYR A 13 2.07 -3.83 12.87
C TYR A 13 3.00 -3.79 14.09
N ALA A 14 2.76 -4.67 15.05
CA ALA A 14 3.52 -4.79 16.29
C ALA A 14 4.25 -6.13 16.41
N HIS A 15 5.09 -6.24 17.45
CA HIS A 15 5.94 -7.39 17.76
C HIS A 15 6.96 -7.73 16.68
N LEU A 16 7.28 -6.80 15.78
CA LEU A 16 8.24 -7.02 14.70
C LEU A 16 9.64 -7.30 15.25
N LYS A 17 10.36 -8.22 14.60
CA LYS A 17 11.79 -8.47 14.85
C LYS A 17 12.65 -7.39 14.20
N GLU A 18 12.30 -7.02 12.97
CA GLU A 18 13.02 -6.03 12.17
C GLU A 18 12.07 -5.35 11.17
N PHE A 19 12.46 -4.16 10.73
CA PHE A 19 11.79 -3.45 9.65
C PHE A 19 12.33 -3.92 8.29
N GLY A 20 11.49 -3.86 7.27
CA GLY A 20 11.88 -4.21 5.90
C GLY A 20 12.97 -3.28 5.36
N ARG A 21 13.69 -3.72 4.32
CA ARG A 21 14.74 -2.92 3.69
C ARG A 21 14.15 -1.60 3.15
N GLY A 22 14.77 -0.48 3.53
CA GLY A 22 14.34 0.86 3.08
C GLY A 22 13.11 1.41 3.81
N ILE A 23 12.53 0.66 4.74
CA ILE A 23 11.41 1.12 5.55
C ILE A 23 11.91 2.11 6.60
N ARG A 24 11.38 3.33 6.51
CA ARG A 24 11.64 4.45 7.42
C ARG A 24 10.44 5.38 7.42
N ASN A 25 10.38 6.32 8.35
CA ASN A 25 9.32 7.33 8.36
C ASN A 25 9.29 8.08 7.03
N GLY A 26 8.10 8.19 6.43
CA GLY A 26 7.89 8.81 5.12
C GLY A 26 8.15 7.91 3.91
N ALA A 27 8.63 6.67 4.10
CA ALA A 27 8.74 5.72 3.00
C ALA A 27 7.35 5.40 2.43
N ARG A 28 7.26 5.33 1.09
CA ARG A 28 6.08 4.84 0.38
C ARG A 28 6.22 3.34 0.15
N VAL A 29 5.11 2.62 0.26
CA VAL A 29 5.03 1.17 0.05
C VAL A 29 3.82 0.86 -0.80
N ALA A 30 3.93 -0.15 -1.65
CA ALA A 30 2.83 -0.72 -2.40
C ALA A 30 2.18 -1.87 -1.62
N GLN A 31 0.95 -2.20 -1.98
CA GLN A 31 0.32 -3.41 -1.46
C GLN A 31 1.13 -4.64 -1.91
N GLY A 32 1.49 -5.50 -0.96
CA GLY A 32 2.31 -6.69 -1.19
C GLY A 32 3.79 -6.50 -0.85
N ASP A 33 4.25 -5.27 -0.62
CA ASP A 33 5.63 -5.03 -0.19
C ASP A 33 5.88 -5.58 1.23
N THR A 34 7.05 -6.20 1.43
CA THR A 34 7.50 -6.62 2.75
C THR A 34 7.95 -5.41 3.56
N VAL A 35 7.19 -5.08 4.60
CA VAL A 35 7.44 -3.91 5.47
C VAL A 35 8.17 -4.26 6.78
N GLY A 36 8.30 -5.54 7.11
CA GLY A 36 9.00 -6.01 8.30
C GLY A 36 8.84 -7.52 8.51
N LEU A 37 9.57 -8.07 9.48
CA LEU A 37 9.52 -9.48 9.82
C LEU A 37 8.88 -9.70 11.20
N VAL A 38 8.13 -10.79 11.32
CA VAL A 38 7.53 -11.25 12.58
C VAL A 38 8.61 -11.47 13.63
N GLY A 39 8.30 -11.09 14.86
CA GLY A 39 9.13 -11.32 16.03
C GLY A 39 8.29 -11.51 17.27
N GLN A 40 8.87 -11.13 18.41
CA GLN A 40 8.28 -11.25 19.74
C GLN A 40 8.64 -10.04 20.62
N THR A 41 8.86 -8.87 20.02
CA THR A 41 9.26 -7.67 20.76
C THR A 41 8.10 -7.10 21.58
N GLY A 42 8.38 -6.51 22.74
CA GLY A 42 7.36 -5.93 23.62
C GLY A 42 6.56 -7.00 24.37
N TRP A 43 5.28 -6.72 24.63
CA TRP A 43 4.41 -7.64 25.36
C TRP A 43 3.81 -8.70 24.43
N ALA A 44 4.52 -9.81 24.28
CA ALA A 44 4.13 -10.95 23.44
C ALA A 44 4.41 -12.27 24.17
N THR A 45 3.50 -13.24 24.06
CA THR A 45 3.67 -14.58 24.65
C THR A 45 4.52 -15.51 23.79
N GLY A 46 4.66 -15.21 22.50
CA GLY A 46 5.48 -15.94 21.54
C GLY A 46 5.52 -15.22 20.18
N PRO A 47 6.24 -15.76 19.18
CA PRO A 47 6.37 -15.11 17.87
C PRO A 47 5.03 -15.03 17.13
N HIS A 48 4.52 -13.82 16.95
CA HIS A 48 3.29 -13.56 16.21
C HIS A 48 3.24 -12.12 15.70
N LEU A 49 2.32 -11.84 14.77
CA LEU A 49 2.04 -10.49 14.31
C LEU A 49 0.81 -9.96 15.03
N HIS A 50 0.97 -8.85 15.76
CA HIS A 50 -0.17 -8.04 16.18
C HIS A 50 -0.50 -7.04 15.07
N TYR A 51 -1.64 -7.26 14.42
CA TYR A 51 -2.12 -6.46 13.31
C TYR A 51 -3.40 -5.74 13.68
N GLU A 52 -3.45 -4.43 13.45
CA GLU A 52 -4.69 -3.67 13.59
C GLU A 52 -5.01 -2.91 12.30
N PHE A 53 -6.30 -2.90 11.96
CA PHE A 53 -6.86 -1.98 10.98
C PHE A 53 -7.55 -0.84 11.71
N ARG A 54 -7.19 0.41 11.40
CA ARG A 54 -7.67 1.60 12.12
C ARG A 54 -8.38 2.55 11.18
N ILE A 55 -9.59 2.97 11.56
CA ILE A 55 -10.38 4.00 10.88
C ILE A 55 -10.54 5.17 11.83
N ALA A 56 -10.07 6.36 11.41
CA ALA A 56 -10.00 7.58 12.21
C ALA A 56 -9.34 7.33 13.58
N GLY A 57 -8.25 6.54 13.58
CA GLY A 57 -7.49 6.19 14.79
C GLY A 57 -8.06 5.03 15.62
N ALA A 58 -9.33 4.67 15.46
CA ALA A 58 -9.95 3.57 16.20
C ALA A 58 -9.71 2.22 15.53
N ALA A 59 -9.24 1.23 16.30
CA ALA A 59 -9.08 -0.15 15.83
C ALA A 59 -10.45 -0.78 15.49
N ARG A 60 -10.52 -1.47 14.36
CA ARG A 60 -11.68 -2.20 13.86
C ARG A 60 -11.28 -3.63 13.54
N ASN A 61 -12.23 -4.55 13.66
CA ASN A 61 -12.00 -5.95 13.26
C ASN A 61 -11.63 -5.98 11.76
N PRO A 62 -10.38 -6.34 11.40
CA PRO A 62 -9.94 -6.28 10.01
C PRO A 62 -10.71 -7.21 9.07
N LEU A 63 -11.32 -8.28 9.60
CA LEU A 63 -12.10 -9.24 8.83
C LEU A 63 -13.55 -8.79 8.59
N ALA A 64 -14.02 -7.78 9.33
CA ALA A 64 -15.38 -7.25 9.22
C ALA A 64 -15.44 -5.91 8.47
N VAL A 65 -14.29 -5.30 8.18
CA VAL A 65 -14.23 -4.08 7.38
C VAL A 65 -14.31 -4.45 5.91
N ALA A 66 -15.32 -3.92 5.21
CA ALA A 66 -15.31 -3.88 3.76
C ALA A 66 -14.17 -2.98 3.31
N LEU A 67 -13.03 -3.58 2.96
CA LEU A 67 -11.94 -2.85 2.33
C LEU A 67 -12.45 -2.32 0.98
N PRO A 68 -12.21 -1.05 0.64
CA PRO A 68 -12.50 -0.55 -0.69
C PRO A 68 -11.54 -1.23 -1.68
N ALA A 69 -11.87 -2.45 -2.10
CA ALA A 69 -11.28 -3.02 -3.28
C ALA A 69 -11.87 -2.25 -4.47
N GLY A 70 -11.00 -1.64 -5.28
CA GLY A 70 -11.46 -1.07 -6.54
C GLY A 70 -12.14 -2.17 -7.35
N THR A 71 -13.34 -1.90 -7.87
CA THR A 71 -14.00 -2.83 -8.79
C THR A 71 -13.09 -3.02 -10.01
N PRO A 72 -12.61 -4.24 -10.28
CA PRO A 72 -11.75 -4.47 -11.43
C PRO A 72 -12.54 -4.24 -12.72
N VAL A 73 -11.86 -3.79 -13.78
CA VAL A 73 -12.44 -3.75 -15.12
C VAL A 73 -12.89 -5.16 -15.49
N ALA A 74 -14.12 -5.30 -15.97
CA ALA A 74 -14.67 -6.60 -16.33
C ALA A 74 -13.83 -7.22 -17.46
N ARG A 75 -13.63 -8.54 -17.43
CA ARG A 75 -12.76 -9.23 -18.42
C ARG A 75 -13.16 -8.95 -19.86
N HIS A 76 -14.47 -8.87 -20.13
CA HIS A 76 -14.98 -8.58 -21.47
C HIS A 76 -14.72 -7.13 -21.93
N ASP A 77 -14.54 -6.20 -20.99
CA ASP A 77 -14.22 -4.79 -21.27
C ASP A 77 -12.72 -4.52 -21.38
N MET A 78 -11.87 -5.48 -21.01
CA MET A 78 -10.43 -5.26 -20.89
C MET A 78 -9.76 -4.84 -22.21
N ASP A 79 -10.19 -5.40 -23.33
CA ASP A 79 -9.62 -5.07 -24.64
C ASP A 79 -9.99 -3.63 -25.05
N ALA A 80 -11.26 -3.25 -24.84
CA ALA A 80 -11.72 -1.89 -25.08
C ALA A 80 -11.07 -0.86 -24.13
N PHE A 81 -10.88 -1.24 -22.86
CA PHE A 81 -10.14 -0.43 -21.89
C PHE A 81 -8.70 -0.21 -22.34
N ARG A 82 -7.98 -1.27 -22.71
CA ARG A 82 -6.59 -1.17 -23.18
C ARG A 82 -6.45 -0.31 -24.42
N ALA A 83 -7.33 -0.50 -25.41
CA ALA A 83 -7.32 0.30 -26.64
C ALA A 83 -7.45 1.80 -26.38
N ARG A 84 -8.23 2.20 -25.36
CA ARG A 84 -8.39 3.61 -24.95
C ARG A 84 -7.26 4.09 -24.03
N ALA A 85 -6.80 3.25 -23.11
CA ALA A 85 -5.81 3.63 -22.10
C ALA A 85 -4.39 3.73 -22.66
N GLN A 86 -3.99 2.83 -23.57
CA GLN A 86 -2.63 2.78 -24.12
C GLN A 86 -2.13 4.12 -24.70
N PRO A 87 -2.87 4.82 -25.58
CA PRO A 87 -2.37 6.09 -26.12
C PRO A 87 -2.27 7.19 -25.04
N LEU A 88 -3.16 7.20 -24.05
CA LEU A 88 -3.11 8.16 -22.94
C LEU A 88 -1.91 7.90 -22.03
N VAL A 89 -1.63 6.63 -21.73
CA VAL A 89 -0.43 6.24 -20.96
C VAL A 89 0.82 6.66 -21.71
N ALA A 90 0.91 6.40 -23.02
CA ALA A 90 2.05 6.82 -23.83
C ALA A 90 2.24 8.35 -23.83
N GLN A 91 1.16 9.13 -23.86
CA GLN A 91 1.22 10.59 -23.74
C GLN A 91 1.76 11.03 -22.37
N LEU A 92 1.28 10.42 -21.28
CA LEU A 92 1.77 10.71 -19.94
C LEU A 92 3.25 10.37 -19.77
N ASP A 93 3.71 9.25 -20.33
CA ASP A 93 5.12 8.82 -20.28
C ASP A 93 6.03 9.80 -21.03
N LEU A 94 5.62 10.28 -22.21
CA LEU A 94 6.36 11.29 -22.97
C LEU A 94 6.48 12.60 -22.17
N LEU A 95 5.38 13.05 -21.53
CA LEU A 95 5.39 14.25 -20.71
C LEU A 95 6.29 14.09 -19.48
N ALA A 96 6.17 12.99 -18.76
CA ALA A 96 6.99 12.70 -17.59
C ALA A 96 8.49 12.69 -17.93
N ASN A 97 8.88 12.06 -19.04
CA ASN A 97 10.28 11.98 -19.46
C ASN A 97 10.80 13.31 -20.03
N SER A 98 9.94 14.09 -20.70
CA SER A 98 10.32 15.43 -21.20
C SER A 98 10.58 16.44 -20.08
N GLN A 99 9.84 16.36 -18.97
CA GLN A 99 10.07 17.23 -17.82
C GLN A 99 11.39 16.91 -17.11
N VAL A 100 11.79 15.64 -17.02
CA VAL A 100 13.08 15.24 -16.42
C VAL A 100 14.27 15.78 -17.23
N ALA A 101 14.17 15.81 -18.56
CA ALA A 101 15.23 16.34 -19.43
C ALA A 101 15.37 17.88 -19.38
N ALA A 102 14.39 18.61 -18.82
CA ALA A 102 14.41 20.07 -18.70
C ALA A 102 14.91 20.57 -17.34
N ILE A 103 15.32 19.66 -16.43
CA ILE A 103 15.79 19.98 -15.06
C ILE A 103 17.27 19.60 -14.84
N GLU A 104 17.99 19.21 -15.89
CA GLU A 104 19.46 19.11 -15.92
C GLU A 104 20.06 20.34 -16.61
#